data_AF-A0A1B8S8Y9-F1
#
_entry.id   AF-A0A1B8S8Y9-F1
#
_cell.length_a   1.000
_cell.length_b   1.000
_cell.length_c   1.000
_cell.angle_alpha   90.00
_cell.angle_beta   90.00
_cell.angle_gamma   90.00
#
_symmetry.space_group_name_H-M   'P 1'
#
loop_
_entity.id
_entity.type
_entity.pdbx_description
1 polymer ?
#
loop_
_entity_poly.entity_id
_entity_poly.type
_entity_poly.pdbx_seq_one_letter_code
_entity_poly.pdbx_strand_id
1 'polypeptide(L)'
;MHPFQVVHLAADKLTVCRRRIPQDTCGHRGSTGDPLYGIRRIVLTRAELLTDKQKTKLTTALDAHDAHVAVEVTACYYQDLIAAYADPDRRAGKLVMFKCLK
;
A
#
# COMPACT_ATOMS: atom_id res chain seq x y z
N MET A 1 -4.62 -0.06 21.16
CA MET A 1 -5.28 -0.05 19.84
C MET A 1 -5.31 -1.48 19.31
N HIS A 2 -6.43 -1.94 18.76
CA HIS A 2 -6.55 -3.33 18.30
C HIS A 2 -5.86 -3.50 16.93
N PRO A 3 -5.05 -4.55 16.67
CA PRO A 3 -4.33 -4.75 15.41
C PRO A 3 -5.21 -4.58 14.16
N PHE A 4 -6.41 -5.19 14.15
CA PHE A 4 -7.37 -5.03 13.05
C PHE A 4 -7.75 -3.57 12.77
N GLN A 5 -7.95 -2.75 13.80
CA GLN A 5 -8.31 -1.34 13.62
C GLN A 5 -7.15 -0.54 13.02
N VAL A 6 -5.91 -0.85 13.42
CA VAL A 6 -4.70 -0.18 12.91
C VAL A 6 -4.46 -0.52 11.44
N VAL A 7 -4.53 -1.81 11.10
CA VAL A 7 -4.34 -2.27 9.72
C VAL A 7 -5.45 -1.74 8.81
N HIS A 8 -6.69 -1.70 9.29
CA HIS A 8 -7.81 -1.12 8.55
C HIS A 8 -7.61 0.38 8.28
N LEU A 9 -7.20 1.15 9.30
CA LEU A 9 -6.88 2.57 9.14
C LEU A 9 -5.76 2.78 8.11
N ALA A 10 -4.71 1.96 8.14
CA ALA A 10 -3.62 2.03 7.16
C ALA A 10 -4.10 1.73 5.73
N ALA A 11 -4.94 0.71 5.55
CA ALA A 11 -5.56 0.38 4.25
C ALA A 11 -6.42 1.55 3.71
N ASP A 12 -7.18 2.21 4.59
CA ASP A 12 -7.98 3.37 4.22
C ASP A 12 -7.11 4.55 3.80
N LYS A 13 -6.02 4.84 4.54
CA LYS A 13 -5.08 5.90 4.17
C LYS A 13 -4.36 5.62 2.86
N LEU A 14 -3.96 4.37 2.61
CA LEU A 14 -3.43 3.95 1.31
C LEU A 14 -4.45 4.14 0.18
N THR A 15 -5.72 3.80 0.43
CA THR A 15 -6.80 4.02 -0.54
C THR A 15 -7.01 5.50 -0.86
N VAL A 16 -6.92 6.38 0.14
CA VAL A 16 -7.00 7.84 -0.03
C VAL A 16 -5.79 8.35 -0.82
N CYS A 17 -4.58 7.95 -0.44
CA CYS A 17 -3.33 8.31 -1.12
C CYS A 17 -3.42 7.97 -2.61
N ARG A 18 -3.75 6.71 -2.94
CA ARG A 18 -3.92 6.25 -4.32
C ARG A 18 -5.00 7.02 -5.10
N ARG A 19 -6.07 7.47 -4.45
CA ARG A 19 -7.16 8.23 -5.11
C ARG A 19 -6.80 9.69 -5.35
N ARG A 20 -5.91 10.27 -4.53
CA ARG A 20 -5.48 11.66 -4.65
C ARG A 20 -4.56 11.88 -5.85
N ILE A 21 -3.62 10.95 -6.10
CA ILE A 21 -2.62 11.14 -7.17
C ILE A 21 -3.24 11.42 -8.54
N PRO A 22 -4.23 10.66 -9.06
CA PRO A 22 -4.85 10.98 -10.35
C PRO A 22 -5.54 12.34 -10.40
N GLN A 23 -6.09 12.80 -9.27
CA GLN A 23 -6.70 14.12 -9.19
C GLN A 23 -5.63 15.22 -9.31
N ASP A 24 -4.49 15.03 -8.65
CA ASP A 24 -3.38 15.98 -8.65
C ASP A 24 -2.60 15.97 -9.98
N THR A 25 -2.51 14.82 -10.67
CA THR A 25 -1.74 14.69 -11.94
C THR A 25 -2.58 14.85 -13.20
N CYS A 26 -3.83 14.35 -13.21
CA CYS A 26 -4.67 14.26 -14.41
C CYS A 26 -5.95 15.10 -14.32
N GLY A 27 -6.24 15.72 -13.17
CA GLY A 27 -7.43 16.58 -12.97
C GLY A 27 -8.76 15.83 -12.82
N HIS A 28 -8.74 14.49 -12.82
CA HIS A 28 -9.94 13.67 -12.63
C HIS A 28 -9.69 12.54 -11.65
N ARG A 29 -10.79 11.97 -11.14
CA ARG A 29 -10.73 10.75 -10.35
C ARG A 29 -10.24 9.59 -11.21
N GLY A 30 -9.29 8.81 -10.70
CA GLY A 30 -8.77 7.65 -11.42
C GLY A 30 -9.86 6.68 -11.89
N SER A 31 -9.80 6.29 -13.16
CA SER A 31 -10.82 5.57 -13.92
C SER A 31 -10.32 4.24 -14.49
N THR A 32 -11.21 3.46 -15.12
CA THR A 32 -10.81 2.22 -15.81
C THR A 32 -9.84 2.53 -16.95
N GLY A 33 -8.65 1.95 -16.89
CA GLY A 33 -7.54 2.23 -17.81
C GLY A 33 -6.34 2.83 -17.09
N ASP A 34 -6.58 3.58 -16.01
CA ASP A 34 -5.51 4.24 -15.27
C ASP A 34 -4.68 3.22 -14.48
N PRO A 35 -3.34 3.36 -14.46
CA PRO A 35 -2.45 2.41 -13.80
C PRO A 35 -2.84 2.14 -12.34
N LEU A 36 -3.01 3.21 -11.55
CA LEU A 36 -3.39 3.11 -10.13
C LEU A 36 -4.80 2.54 -9.91
N TYR A 37 -5.74 2.74 -10.84
CA TYR A 37 -7.06 2.13 -10.75
C TYR A 37 -7.01 0.62 -11.01
N GLY A 38 -6.14 0.20 -11.93
CA GLY A 38 -5.90 -1.20 -12.29
C GLY A 38 -5.30 -2.07 -11.18
N ILE A 39 -4.64 -1.47 -10.19
CA ILE A 39 -4.00 -2.15 -9.06
C ILE A 39 -4.72 -1.95 -7.71
N ARG A 40 -5.89 -1.29 -7.70
CA ARG A 40 -6.61 -0.91 -6.46
C ARG A 40 -6.82 -2.03 -5.43
N ARG A 41 -6.93 -3.29 -5.87
CA ARG A 41 -7.04 -4.47 -5.01
C ARG A 41 -5.68 -5.11 -4.72
N ILE A 42 -4.79 -5.11 -5.71
CA ILE A 42 -3.46 -5.73 -5.63
C ILE A 42 -2.63 -5.04 -4.56
N VAL A 43 -2.66 -3.71 -4.50
CA VAL A 43 -1.89 -2.91 -3.52
C VAL A 43 -2.32 -3.17 -2.07
N LEU A 44 -3.51 -3.73 -1.83
CA LEU A 44 -4.03 -4.08 -0.50
C LEU A 44 -3.81 -5.56 -0.14
N THR A 45 -3.41 -6.39 -1.10
CA THR A 45 -3.10 -7.80 -0.87
C THR A 45 -1.73 -7.92 -0.21
N ARG A 46 -1.57 -8.87 0.72
CA ARG A 46 -0.27 -9.15 1.33
C ARG A 46 0.74 -9.56 0.27
N ALA A 47 1.97 -9.05 0.36
CA ALA A 47 3.01 -9.29 -0.65
C ALA A 47 3.25 -10.78 -0.92
N GLU A 48 3.21 -11.62 0.13
CA GLU A 48 3.39 -13.08 0.05
C GLU A 48 2.27 -13.81 -0.71
N LEU A 49 1.08 -13.21 -0.80
CA LEU A 49 -0.08 -13.79 -1.49
C LEU A 49 -0.20 -13.34 -2.95
N LEU A 50 0.70 -12.48 -3.41
CA LEU A 50 0.68 -11.99 -4.79
C LEU A 50 1.27 -13.03 -5.73
N THR A 51 0.54 -13.31 -6.82
CA THR A 51 1.10 -14.05 -7.95
C THR A 51 2.13 -13.20 -8.69
N ASP A 52 3.05 -13.82 -9.41
CA ASP A 52 4.08 -13.06 -10.14
C ASP A 52 3.47 -12.10 -11.16
N LYS A 53 2.37 -12.50 -11.82
CA LYS A 53 1.58 -11.61 -12.69
C LYS A 53 1.05 -10.39 -11.95
N GLN A 54 0.60 -10.55 -10.70
CA GLN A 54 0.14 -9.42 -9.88
C GLN A 54 1.30 -8.55 -9.42
N LYS A 55 2.46 -9.13 -9.07
CA LYS A 55 3.68 -8.37 -8.74
C LYS A 55 4.13 -7.52 -9.93
N THR A 56 4.26 -8.10 -11.13
CA THR A 56 4.60 -7.34 -12.34
C THR A 56 3.60 -6.23 -12.59
N LYS A 57 2.29 -6.51 -12.51
CA LYS A 57 1.26 -5.48 -12.70
C LYS A 57 1.35 -4.36 -11.65
N LEU A 58 1.68 -4.70 -10.41
CA LEU A 58 1.88 -3.73 -9.33
C LEU A 58 3.06 -2.81 -9.65
N THR A 59 4.24 -3.39 -9.92
CA THR A 59 5.46 -2.66 -10.27
C THR A 59 5.25 -1.77 -11.49
N THR A 60 4.74 -2.32 -12.60
CA THR A 60 4.47 -1.53 -13.82
C THR A 60 3.52 -0.35 -13.56
N ALA A 61 2.51 -0.52 -12.71
CA ALA A 61 1.59 0.57 -12.41
C ALA A 61 2.21 1.65 -11.50
N LEU A 62 3.11 1.27 -10.58
CA LEU A 62 3.83 2.20 -9.73
C LEU A 62 4.90 2.96 -10.53
N ASP A 63 5.61 2.28 -11.44
CA ASP A 63 6.65 2.90 -12.28
C ASP A 63 6.08 3.81 -13.40
N ALA A 64 4.77 3.77 -13.63
CA ALA A 64 4.14 4.49 -14.73
C ALA A 64 4.23 6.01 -14.63
N HIS A 65 4.48 6.57 -13.44
CA HIS A 65 4.58 8.02 -13.22
C HIS A 65 5.27 8.33 -11.88
N ASP A 66 6.19 9.30 -11.83
CA ASP A 66 6.96 9.65 -10.62
C ASP A 66 6.08 9.91 -9.39
N ALA A 67 4.96 10.63 -9.57
CA ALA A 67 3.99 10.89 -8.50
C ALA A 67 3.42 9.62 -7.83
N HIS A 68 3.51 8.44 -8.46
CA HIS A 68 3.06 7.18 -7.87
C HIS A 68 3.98 6.68 -6.75
N VAL A 69 5.18 7.23 -6.59
CA VAL A 69 6.09 6.92 -5.48
C VAL A 69 5.41 7.11 -4.12
N ALA A 70 4.52 8.10 -3.99
CA ALA A 70 3.75 8.31 -2.76
C ALA A 70 2.85 7.10 -2.43
N VAL A 71 2.28 6.46 -3.46
CA VAL A 71 1.45 5.25 -3.30
C VAL A 71 2.31 4.05 -2.95
N GLU A 72 3.47 3.90 -3.60
CA GLU A 72 4.43 2.84 -3.31
C GLU A 72 4.92 2.90 -1.86
N VAL A 73 5.41 4.05 -1.41
CA VAL A 73 5.88 4.27 -0.04
C VAL A 73 4.76 3.98 0.96
N THR A 74 3.55 4.47 0.71
CA THR A 74 2.41 4.20 1.60
C THR A 74 2.05 2.71 1.63
N ALA A 75 2.18 2.01 0.50
CA ALA A 75 1.95 0.57 0.42
C ALA A 75 3.01 -0.22 1.21
N CYS A 76 4.28 0.18 1.17
CA CYS A 76 5.34 -0.42 1.99
C CYS A 76 5.01 -0.32 3.47
N TYR A 77 4.66 0.87 3.98
CA TYR A 77 4.26 1.03 5.38
C TYR A 77 3.03 0.18 5.74
N TYR A 78 2.05 0.05 4.85
CA TYR A 78 0.91 -0.82 5.07
C TYR A 78 1.32 -2.31 5.21
N GLN A 79 2.25 -2.80 4.37
CA GLN A 79 2.77 -4.17 4.47
C GLN A 79 3.61 -4.37 5.74
N ASP A 80 4.48 -3.41 6.09
CA ASP A 80 5.29 -3.46 7.30
C ASP A 80 4.43 -3.50 8.57
N LEU A 81 3.32 -2.76 8.60
CA LEU A 81 2.35 -2.81 9.69
C LEU A 81 1.71 -4.20 9.81
N ILE A 82 1.34 -4.82 8.69
CA ILE A 82 0.81 -6.19 8.69
C ILE A 82 1.86 -7.17 9.22
N ALA A 83 3.10 -7.08 8.74
CA ALA A 83 4.20 -7.93 9.17
C ALA A 83 4.48 -7.77 10.67
N ALA A 84 4.54 -6.54 11.17
CA ALA A 84 4.77 -6.23 12.58
C ALA A 84 3.72 -6.85 13.52
N TYR A 85 2.44 -6.85 13.11
CA TYR A 85 1.37 -7.46 13.91
C TYR A 85 1.25 -8.98 13.73
N ALA A 86 1.75 -9.52 12.62
CA ALA A 86 1.77 -10.97 12.37
C ALA A 86 3.00 -11.68 12.97
N ASP A 87 3.99 -10.92 13.45
CA ASP A 87 5.22 -11.47 14.01
C ASP A 87 4.94 -12.31 15.28
N PRO A 88 5.38 -13.58 15.32
CA PRO A 88 5.22 -14.42 16.52
C PRO A 88 6.04 -13.91 17.71
N ASP A 89 7.16 -13.21 17.48
CA ASP A 89 7.91 -12.52 18.52
C ASP A 89 7.40 -11.08 18.68
N ARG A 90 6.68 -10.86 19.77
CA ARG A 90 6.12 -9.54 20.13
C ARG A 90 7.18 -8.44 20.25
N ARG A 91 8.44 -8.76 20.61
CA ARG A 91 9.51 -7.75 20.67
C ARG A 91 9.98 -7.37 19.28
N ALA A 92 10.18 -8.35 18.39
CA ALA A 92 10.54 -8.12 17.00
C ALA A 92 9.46 -7.30 16.27
N GLY A 93 8.19 -7.69 16.40
CA GLY A 93 7.06 -6.95 15.82
C GLY A 93 6.97 -5.49 16.32
N LYS A 94 7.22 -5.24 17.61
CA LYS A 94 7.30 -3.87 18.16
C LYS A 94 8.45 -3.06 17.56
N LEU A 95 9.59 -3.69 17.29
CA LEU A 95 10.74 -3.02 16.68
C LEU A 95 10.44 -2.61 15.23
N VAL A 96 9.80 -3.48 14.45
CA VAL A 96 9.34 -3.15 13.08
C VAL A 96 8.35 -1.99 13.15
N MET A 97 7.34 -2.08 14.01
CA MET A 97 6.37 -1.00 14.22
C MET A 97 7.04 0.34 14.58
N PHE A 98 8.08 0.33 15.43
CA PHE A 98 8.80 1.55 15.80
C PHE A 98 9.57 2.16 14.62
N LYS A 99 10.11 1.31 13.73
CA LYS A 99 10.77 1.79 12.49
C LYS A 99 9.77 2.43 11.54
N CYS A 100 8.54 1.91 11.46
CA CYS A 100 7.48 2.50 10.63
C CYS A 100 7.05 3.92 11.08
N LEU A 101 7.35 4.30 12.31
CA LEU A 101 6.96 5.58 12.91
C LEU A 101 8.08 6.65 12.90
N LYS A 102 9.29 6.28 12.46
CA LYS A 102 10.46 7.17 12.38
C LYS A 102 10.75 7.57 10.95
#